data_AF-A0A2E7CJP5-F1
#
_entry.id   AF-A0A2E7CJP5-F1
#
_cell.length_a   1.000
_cell.length_b   1.000
_cell.length_c   1.000
_cell.angle_alpha   90.00
_cell.angle_beta   90.00
_cell.angle_gamma   90.00
#
_symmetry.space_group_name_H-M   'P 1'
#
loop_
_entity.id
_entity.type
_entity.pdbx_description
1 polymer ?
#
loop_
_entity_poly.entity_id
_entity_poly.type
_entity_poly.pdbx_seq_one_letter_code
_entity_poly.pdbx_strand_id
1 'polypeptide(L)'
;SSTFYYDSDEDGFGDPENQTLACHPPEPLWIENDQDCDDSEPVAHPDAEEICDGIDNNCDENIDEDQLGLGEECAATSCLDLLTELPESENGIYYIDPTGNNSYEAYCDMDAGGWTLIMKSMTNNSELNYDSALWISETLLNADDFDLVFGSNSKYPAFNDLPFSEVRIYMNFVDRTFTFGAYFTSMLQAQYSGAYSTTETQYQYFNPSYWNLPANGHEAYHCRNFGINRDFYGSGGIARLGFQMSQEQYCGHPGTSEGVGLKETNNLDFLNSGRLQWANETNYFAQAWVYVR
;
A
#
# COMPACT_ATOMS: atom_id res chain seq x y z
N SER A 1 -40.09 -39.46 16.24
CA SER A 1 -39.72 -38.38 17.15
C SER A 1 -38.56 -37.68 16.49
N SER A 2 -38.72 -36.39 16.23
CA SER A 2 -37.67 -35.50 15.71
C SER A 2 -37.29 -34.52 16.80
N THR A 3 -36.08 -33.99 16.72
CA THR A 3 -35.67 -32.82 17.50
C THR A 3 -36.21 -31.58 16.81
N PHE A 4 -36.75 -30.64 17.57
CA PHE A 4 -37.14 -29.32 17.11
C PHE A 4 -36.42 -28.26 17.94
N TYR A 5 -36.12 -27.13 17.30
CA TYR A 5 -35.34 -26.02 17.84
C TYR A 5 -36.22 -24.77 17.82
N TYR A 6 -36.15 -23.97 18.88
CA TYR A 6 -36.92 -22.74 18.96
C TYR A 6 -36.28 -21.68 18.08
N ASP A 7 -37.10 -21.05 17.23
CA ASP A 7 -36.76 -19.97 16.30
C ASP A 7 -37.31 -18.67 16.92
N SER A 8 -36.46 -17.95 17.64
CA SER A 8 -36.87 -16.81 18.47
C SER A 8 -36.99 -15.50 17.69
N ASP A 9 -36.23 -15.35 16.61
CA ASP A 9 -36.18 -14.15 15.79
C ASP A 9 -36.97 -14.26 14.46
N GLU A 10 -37.54 -15.44 14.20
CA GLU A 10 -38.46 -15.78 13.12
C GLU A 10 -37.82 -15.79 11.72
N ASP A 11 -36.54 -16.13 11.61
CA ASP A 11 -35.79 -16.17 10.34
C ASP A 11 -35.82 -17.55 9.63
N GLY A 12 -36.28 -18.60 10.32
CA GLY A 12 -36.35 -19.97 9.81
C GLY A 12 -35.12 -20.85 10.13
N PHE A 13 -34.25 -20.38 11.01
CA PHE A 13 -33.19 -21.07 11.73
C PHE A 13 -33.55 -21.07 13.23
N GLY A 14 -33.01 -22.02 13.98
CA GLY A 14 -33.42 -22.20 15.38
C GLY A 14 -32.23 -22.55 16.25
N ASP A 15 -32.28 -22.11 17.50
CA ASP A 15 -31.19 -22.23 18.46
C ASP A 15 -30.84 -23.71 18.76
N PRO A 16 -29.64 -24.19 18.40
CA PRO A 16 -29.20 -25.56 18.68
C PRO A 16 -29.16 -25.91 20.18
N GLU A 17 -29.03 -24.92 21.06
CA GLU A 17 -29.05 -25.07 22.52
C GLU A 17 -30.48 -25.09 23.09
N ASN A 18 -31.48 -24.60 22.35
CA ASN A 18 -32.89 -24.58 22.75
C ASN A 18 -33.72 -25.62 21.98
N GLN A 19 -33.49 -26.89 22.31
CA GLN A 19 -34.09 -28.03 21.62
C GLN A 19 -35.12 -28.81 22.45
N THR A 20 -36.07 -29.46 21.75
CA THR A 20 -37.06 -30.37 22.34
C THR A 20 -37.36 -31.56 21.43
N LEU A 21 -37.80 -32.68 22.03
CA LEU A 21 -38.12 -33.90 21.29
C LEU A 21 -39.64 -34.08 21.18
N ALA A 22 -40.17 -34.13 19.95
CA ALA A 22 -41.60 -34.29 19.71
C ALA A 22 -41.91 -35.14 18.45
N CYS A 23 -43.17 -35.54 18.28
CA CYS A 23 -43.64 -36.23 17.07
C CYS A 23 -44.07 -35.27 15.94
N HIS A 24 -44.33 -34.02 16.29
CA HIS A 24 -44.68 -32.88 15.44
C HIS A 24 -44.21 -31.60 16.16
N PRO A 25 -44.04 -30.46 15.46
CA PRO A 25 -43.72 -29.18 16.08
C PRO A 25 -44.64 -28.91 17.28
N PRO A 26 -44.09 -28.61 18.48
CA PRO A 26 -44.91 -28.27 19.64
C PRO A 26 -45.73 -26.99 19.46
N GLU A 27 -45.10 -25.94 18.91
CA GLU A 27 -45.67 -24.62 18.60
C GLU A 27 -45.10 -24.12 17.24
N PRO A 28 -45.66 -23.06 16.62
CA PRO A 28 -45.26 -22.61 15.27
C PRO A 28 -43.78 -22.24 15.10
N LEU A 29 -43.15 -21.71 16.15
CA LEU A 29 -41.74 -21.29 16.18
C LEU A 29 -40.78 -22.44 16.56
N TRP A 30 -41.20 -23.70 16.40
CA TRP A 30 -40.34 -24.86 16.63
C TRP A 30 -40.07 -25.55 15.30
N ILE A 31 -38.87 -25.41 14.79
CA ILE A 31 -38.47 -25.87 13.46
C ILE A 31 -37.45 -27.01 13.55
N GLU A 32 -37.17 -27.69 12.43
CA GLU A 32 -36.18 -28.79 12.40
C GLU A 32 -34.75 -28.32 12.13
N ASN A 33 -34.58 -27.06 11.73
CA ASN A 33 -33.29 -26.44 11.43
C ASN A 33 -32.62 -25.98 12.73
N ASP A 34 -31.35 -26.32 12.90
CA ASP A 34 -30.54 -26.04 14.10
C ASP A 34 -29.25 -25.28 13.80
N GLN A 35 -29.20 -24.62 12.65
CA GLN A 35 -27.98 -24.02 12.14
C GLN A 35 -27.84 -22.53 12.50
N ASP A 36 -28.67 -22.02 13.41
CA ASP A 36 -28.62 -20.64 13.88
C ASP A 36 -27.42 -20.42 14.82
N CYS A 37 -26.65 -19.35 14.59
CA CYS A 37 -25.56 -18.96 15.48
C CYS A 37 -25.94 -17.86 16.48
N ASP A 38 -26.98 -17.06 16.21
CA ASP A 38 -27.55 -16.08 17.13
C ASP A 38 -29.06 -15.89 16.89
N ASP A 39 -29.86 -16.76 17.52
CA ASP A 39 -31.33 -16.81 17.50
C ASP A 39 -32.02 -15.54 18.08
N SER A 40 -31.25 -14.48 18.36
CA SER A 40 -31.79 -13.18 18.73
C SER A 40 -31.73 -12.14 17.59
N GLU A 41 -31.06 -12.45 16.48
CA GLU A 41 -30.78 -11.54 15.37
C GLU A 41 -31.15 -12.20 14.02
N PRO A 42 -32.25 -11.77 13.34
CA PRO A 42 -32.75 -12.40 12.10
C PRO A 42 -31.82 -12.35 10.87
N VAL A 43 -30.61 -11.83 11.05
CA VAL A 43 -29.57 -11.67 10.05
C VAL A 43 -28.35 -12.54 10.36
N ALA A 44 -28.39 -13.36 11.41
CA ALA A 44 -27.29 -14.20 11.89
C ALA A 44 -27.61 -15.69 11.66
N HIS A 45 -27.59 -16.10 10.40
CA HIS A 45 -27.88 -17.46 9.99
C HIS A 45 -27.07 -17.88 8.74
N PRO A 46 -26.82 -19.19 8.49
CA PRO A 46 -25.95 -19.69 7.42
C PRO A 46 -26.25 -19.29 5.97
N ASP A 47 -27.43 -18.72 5.73
CA ASP A 47 -27.90 -18.28 4.41
C ASP A 47 -27.87 -16.75 4.27
N ALA A 48 -27.46 -16.01 5.32
CA ALA A 48 -27.36 -14.56 5.28
C ALA A 48 -26.12 -14.11 4.49
N GLU A 49 -26.17 -12.87 3.99
CA GLU A 49 -25.00 -12.19 3.43
C GLU A 49 -24.36 -11.36 4.54
N GLU A 50 -23.03 -11.26 4.55
CA GLU A 50 -22.32 -10.36 5.47
C GLU A 50 -22.72 -8.89 5.25
N ILE A 51 -22.92 -8.19 6.36
CA ILE A 51 -23.22 -6.77 6.45
C ILE A 51 -22.22 -6.19 7.44
N CYS A 52 -21.64 -5.03 7.13
CA CYS A 52 -20.72 -4.29 8.02
C CYS A 52 -21.33 -3.82 9.34
N ASP A 53 -21.69 -4.72 10.24
CA ASP A 53 -22.29 -4.43 11.55
C ASP A 53 -21.52 -5.06 12.72
N GLY A 54 -20.48 -5.84 12.43
CA GLY A 54 -19.64 -6.49 13.42
C GLY A 54 -20.26 -7.77 14.00
N ILE A 55 -21.25 -8.34 13.32
CA ILE A 55 -21.88 -9.64 13.59
C ILE A 55 -21.40 -10.62 12.51
N ASP A 56 -21.26 -11.89 12.89
CA ASP A 56 -21.09 -12.99 11.93
C ASP A 56 -22.46 -13.31 11.35
N ASN A 57 -22.81 -12.70 10.21
CA ASN A 57 -24.15 -12.83 9.66
C ASN A 57 -24.37 -14.23 9.07
N ASN A 58 -23.35 -14.79 8.41
CA ASN A 58 -23.44 -16.07 7.71
C ASN A 58 -23.03 -17.28 8.55
N CYS A 59 -22.76 -17.08 9.86
CA CYS A 59 -22.38 -18.10 10.82
C CYS A 59 -21.15 -18.95 10.43
N ASP A 60 -20.16 -18.34 9.78
CA ASP A 60 -18.94 -19.03 9.32
C ASP A 60 -17.72 -18.87 10.25
N GLU A 61 -17.94 -18.27 11.42
CA GLU A 61 -16.95 -17.89 12.43
C GLU A 61 -16.05 -16.69 12.06
N ASN A 62 -16.30 -16.04 10.92
CA ASN A 62 -15.70 -14.76 10.53
C ASN A 62 -16.76 -13.65 10.62
N ILE A 63 -16.29 -12.40 10.65
CA ILE A 63 -17.16 -11.23 10.82
C ILE A 63 -16.86 -10.27 9.67
N ASP A 64 -17.89 -9.88 8.93
CA ASP A 64 -17.87 -8.91 7.85
C ASP A 64 -16.90 -9.25 6.68
N GLU A 65 -16.46 -10.50 6.54
CA GLU A 65 -15.36 -10.87 5.63
C GLU A 65 -15.71 -10.63 4.17
N ASP A 66 -16.93 -10.92 3.74
CA ASP A 66 -17.39 -10.66 2.37
C ASP A 66 -17.53 -9.15 2.05
N GLN A 67 -17.53 -8.29 3.07
CA GLN A 67 -17.59 -6.82 2.92
C GLN A 67 -16.25 -6.11 3.17
N LEU A 68 -15.21 -6.85 3.57
CA LEU A 68 -13.93 -6.28 3.95
C LEU A 68 -13.29 -5.51 2.78
N GLY A 69 -12.98 -4.24 3.03
CA GLY A 69 -12.39 -3.31 2.06
C GLY A 69 -13.36 -2.75 1.03
N LEU A 70 -14.66 -3.08 1.07
CA LEU A 70 -15.64 -2.61 0.08
C LEU A 70 -16.35 -1.31 0.49
N GLY A 71 -16.18 -0.85 1.73
CA GLY A 71 -16.80 0.38 2.23
C GLY A 71 -16.06 1.01 3.40
N GLU A 72 -16.46 2.24 3.76
CA GLU A 72 -15.85 3.00 4.85
C GLU A 72 -15.97 2.31 6.20
N GLU A 73 -17.06 1.56 6.42
CA GLU A 73 -17.41 0.90 7.69
C GLU A 73 -16.69 -0.45 7.88
N CYS A 74 -16.32 -1.13 6.78
CA CYS A 74 -15.50 -2.35 6.78
C CYS A 74 -14.13 -2.13 6.14
N ALA A 75 -13.47 -1.01 6.41
CA ALA A 75 -12.17 -0.77 5.84
C ALA A 75 -11.13 -1.78 6.41
N ALA A 76 -10.34 -2.40 5.54
CA ALA A 76 -9.25 -3.26 5.98
C ALA A 76 -8.13 -2.42 6.63
N THR A 77 -7.28 -3.01 7.47
CA THR A 77 -6.16 -2.24 8.05
C THR A 77 -5.15 -1.80 6.96
N SER A 78 -4.91 -2.66 5.97
CA SER A 78 -4.05 -2.38 4.82
C SER A 78 -4.39 -3.31 3.65
N CYS A 79 -3.85 -3.06 2.46
CA CYS A 79 -3.96 -4.00 1.34
C CYS A 79 -3.34 -5.37 1.65
N LEU A 80 -2.33 -5.43 2.54
CA LEU A 80 -1.70 -6.69 2.95
C LEU A 80 -2.63 -7.48 3.87
N ASP A 81 -3.26 -6.80 4.82
CA ASP A 81 -4.20 -7.43 5.75
C ASP A 81 -5.45 -7.89 4.99
N LEU A 82 -5.96 -7.05 4.09
CA LEU A 82 -7.07 -7.41 3.20
C LEU A 82 -6.77 -8.69 2.40
N LEU A 83 -5.60 -8.79 1.77
CA LEU A 83 -5.23 -9.98 1.02
C LEU A 83 -5.00 -11.21 1.90
N THR A 84 -4.66 -11.00 3.18
CA THR A 84 -4.46 -12.09 4.14
C THR A 84 -5.81 -12.71 4.52
N GLU A 85 -6.83 -11.88 4.75
CA GLU A 85 -8.19 -12.32 5.07
C GLU A 85 -8.95 -12.79 3.83
N LEU A 86 -8.77 -12.12 2.68
CA LEU A 86 -9.40 -12.44 1.41
C LEU A 86 -8.36 -12.74 0.30
N PRO A 87 -7.78 -13.97 0.27
CA PRO A 87 -6.71 -14.33 -0.67
C PRO A 87 -7.10 -14.30 -2.16
N GLU A 88 -8.39 -14.27 -2.47
CA GLU A 88 -8.92 -14.18 -3.84
C GLU A 88 -9.12 -12.74 -4.32
N SER A 89 -8.82 -11.74 -3.48
CA SER A 89 -8.92 -10.32 -3.85
C SER A 89 -8.10 -9.99 -5.09
N GLU A 90 -8.71 -9.32 -6.06
CA GLU A 90 -8.03 -8.87 -7.28
C GLU A 90 -7.39 -7.48 -7.10
N ASN A 91 -6.56 -7.05 -8.04
CA ASN A 91 -6.06 -5.67 -8.04
C ASN A 91 -7.21 -4.67 -8.17
N GLY A 92 -7.26 -3.66 -7.32
CA GLY A 92 -8.40 -2.77 -7.27
C GLY A 92 -8.26 -1.62 -6.29
N ILE A 93 -9.32 -0.83 -6.20
CA ILE A 93 -9.48 0.21 -5.19
C ILE A 93 -10.28 -0.39 -4.05
N TYR A 94 -9.76 -0.26 -2.83
CA TYR A 94 -10.38 -0.75 -1.60
C TYR A 94 -10.33 0.34 -0.53
N TYR A 95 -11.21 0.24 0.45
CA TYR A 95 -11.15 1.06 1.66
C TYR A 95 -10.14 0.46 2.64
N ILE A 96 -9.20 1.29 3.11
CA ILE A 96 -8.30 0.94 4.19
C ILE A 96 -8.37 1.96 5.34
N ASP A 97 -8.16 1.51 6.57
CA ASP A 97 -8.00 2.37 7.76
C ASP A 97 -6.80 1.90 8.59
N PRO A 98 -5.58 2.36 8.28
CA PRO A 98 -4.38 1.94 8.99
C PRO A 98 -4.32 2.40 10.45
N THR A 99 -5.18 3.33 10.85
CA THR A 99 -5.15 3.95 12.19
C THR A 99 -6.34 3.59 13.07
N GLY A 100 -7.38 2.98 12.49
CA GLY A 100 -8.68 2.74 13.12
C GLY A 100 -9.46 4.01 13.44
N ASN A 101 -9.19 5.13 12.75
CA ASN A 101 -9.89 6.40 13.01
C ASN A 101 -10.63 6.94 11.79
N ASN A 102 -10.10 6.78 10.58
CA ASN A 102 -10.66 7.32 9.36
C ASN A 102 -10.21 6.44 8.18
N SER A 103 -11.17 5.79 7.54
CA SER A 103 -10.94 5.03 6.33
C SER A 103 -10.82 5.92 5.08
N TYR A 104 -10.16 5.39 4.05
CA TYR A 104 -10.04 6.04 2.76
C TYR A 104 -9.78 5.03 1.65
N GLU A 105 -10.07 5.41 0.40
CA GLU A 105 -9.76 4.62 -0.78
C GLU A 105 -8.24 4.52 -1.02
N ALA A 106 -7.77 3.31 -1.31
CA ALA A 106 -6.40 3.01 -1.69
C ALA A 106 -6.37 1.98 -2.82
N TYR A 107 -5.43 2.15 -3.75
CA TYR A 107 -5.19 1.14 -4.76
C TYR A 107 -4.30 0.03 -4.19
N CYS A 108 -4.82 -1.21 -4.25
CA CYS A 108 -4.16 -2.42 -3.84
C CYS A 108 -3.69 -3.23 -5.06
N ASP A 109 -2.41 -3.56 -5.10
CA ASP A 109 -1.86 -4.58 -6.00
C ASP A 109 -1.76 -5.91 -5.24
N MET A 110 -2.80 -6.72 -5.42
CA MET A 110 -3.00 -8.02 -4.78
C MET A 110 -2.16 -9.11 -5.44
N ASP A 111 -2.02 -9.06 -6.77
CA ASP A 111 -1.23 -10.04 -7.55
C ASP A 111 0.24 -10.10 -7.08
N ALA A 112 0.77 -8.97 -6.62
CA ALA A 112 2.14 -8.87 -6.12
C ALA A 112 2.26 -8.99 -4.58
N GLY A 113 1.17 -9.30 -3.89
CA GLY A 113 1.14 -9.55 -2.44
C GLY A 113 0.76 -8.34 -1.58
N GLY A 114 -0.37 -7.70 -1.91
CA GLY A 114 -1.04 -6.74 -1.02
C GLY A 114 -0.33 -5.39 -0.91
N TRP A 115 0.20 -4.87 -2.02
CA TRP A 115 0.94 -3.61 -2.03
C TRP A 115 -0.01 -2.41 -2.11
N THR A 116 0.18 -1.42 -1.23
CA THR A 116 -0.63 -0.19 -1.23
C THR A 116 0.07 0.93 -2.00
N LEU A 117 -0.60 1.53 -2.99
CA LEU A 117 -0.07 2.68 -3.73
C LEU A 117 -0.08 3.95 -2.87
N ILE A 118 1.08 4.60 -2.70
CA ILE A 118 1.22 5.82 -1.88
C ILE A 118 1.57 7.07 -2.69
N MET A 119 2.13 6.90 -3.89
CA MET A 119 2.50 8.01 -4.77
C MET A 119 2.68 7.53 -6.21
N LYS A 120 2.32 8.38 -7.17
CA LYS A 120 2.66 8.18 -8.59
C LYS A 120 3.23 9.45 -9.22
N SER A 121 4.27 9.28 -10.04
CA SER A 121 4.89 10.32 -10.86
C SER A 121 4.62 10.00 -12.32
N MET A 122 3.68 10.73 -12.92
CA MET A 122 3.17 10.52 -14.27
C MET A 122 3.74 11.53 -15.27
N THR A 123 4.16 12.72 -14.80
CA THR A 123 4.75 13.78 -15.62
C THR A 123 5.89 14.50 -14.90
N ASN A 124 6.78 15.16 -15.65
CA ASN A 124 7.87 15.98 -15.08
C ASN A 124 7.50 17.48 -15.03
N ASN A 125 6.59 17.84 -14.13
CA ASN A 125 6.06 19.20 -13.99
C ASN A 125 6.46 19.89 -12.66
N SER A 126 7.51 19.39 -12.01
CA SER A 126 8.08 19.86 -10.73
C SER A 126 7.27 19.62 -9.45
N GLU A 127 6.03 19.11 -9.53
CA GLU A 127 5.17 18.88 -8.35
C GLU A 127 5.79 17.93 -7.31
N LEU A 128 6.52 16.92 -7.77
CA LEU A 128 7.11 15.87 -6.94
C LEU A 128 8.62 15.95 -6.87
N ASN A 129 9.25 17.05 -7.30
CA ASN A 129 10.69 17.22 -7.18
C ASN A 129 11.15 17.17 -5.70
N TYR A 130 12.45 17.09 -5.47
CA TYR A 130 13.00 16.96 -4.12
C TYR A 130 12.54 18.07 -3.14
N ASP A 131 12.45 19.32 -3.63
CA ASP A 131 12.14 20.50 -2.82
C ASP A 131 10.64 20.67 -2.55
N SER A 132 9.78 19.85 -3.15
CA SER A 132 8.34 19.93 -2.97
C SER A 132 7.95 19.76 -1.50
N ALA A 133 7.08 20.65 -1.00
CA ALA A 133 6.55 20.57 0.34
C ALA A 133 5.66 19.33 0.56
N LEU A 134 5.20 18.67 -0.51
CA LEU A 134 4.39 17.46 -0.45
C LEU A 134 5.11 16.30 0.26
N TRP A 135 6.44 16.26 0.20
CA TRP A 135 7.24 15.21 0.87
C TRP A 135 7.23 15.33 2.41
N ILE A 136 6.95 16.51 2.95
CA ILE A 136 7.10 16.82 4.38
C ILE A 136 5.86 17.56 4.92
N SER A 137 4.70 17.29 4.35
CA SER A 137 3.41 17.79 4.81
C SER A 137 2.35 16.73 4.59
N GLU A 138 1.19 16.87 5.24
CA GLU A 138 0.05 15.98 5.04
C GLU A 138 -0.76 16.30 3.76
N THR A 139 -0.38 17.37 3.05
CA THR A 139 -1.09 17.79 1.83
C THR A 139 -1.06 16.67 0.79
N LEU A 140 -2.23 16.37 0.25
CA LEU A 140 -2.45 15.38 -0.80
C LEU A 140 -2.35 16.04 -2.19
N LEU A 141 -2.11 15.22 -3.21
CA LEU A 141 -2.07 15.65 -4.60
C LEU A 141 -2.91 14.67 -5.43
N ASN A 142 -3.95 15.16 -6.11
CA ASN A 142 -4.81 14.35 -6.99
C ASN A 142 -5.17 12.98 -6.36
N ALA A 143 -5.65 12.99 -5.11
CA ALA A 143 -5.82 11.79 -4.28
C ALA A 143 -6.87 10.81 -4.86
N ASP A 144 -7.86 11.31 -5.58
CA ASP A 144 -8.91 10.50 -6.19
C ASP A 144 -8.51 9.96 -7.58
N ASP A 145 -7.32 10.31 -8.07
CA ASP A 145 -6.83 9.85 -9.37
C ASP A 145 -6.10 8.50 -9.21
N PHE A 146 -6.80 7.41 -9.47
CA PHE A 146 -6.23 6.04 -9.51
C PHE A 146 -5.96 5.54 -10.94
N ASP A 147 -6.02 6.40 -11.98
CA ASP A 147 -5.65 5.98 -13.34
C ASP A 147 -4.14 5.76 -13.44
N LEU A 148 -3.75 4.49 -13.51
CA LEU A 148 -2.34 4.08 -13.54
C LEU A 148 -1.69 4.25 -14.92
N VAL A 149 -2.43 4.62 -15.97
CA VAL A 149 -1.92 4.69 -17.34
C VAL A 149 -1.85 6.14 -17.82
N PHE A 150 -2.92 6.90 -17.63
CA PHE A 150 -3.06 8.27 -18.15
C PHE A 150 -3.30 9.32 -17.06
N GLY A 151 -3.17 8.93 -15.79
CA GLY A 151 -3.37 9.83 -14.66
C GLY A 151 -2.31 10.92 -14.50
N SER A 152 -2.50 11.71 -13.45
CA SER A 152 -1.65 12.83 -13.04
C SER A 152 -0.61 12.38 -12.01
N ASN A 153 0.32 13.27 -11.63
CA ASN A 153 1.11 12.99 -10.44
C ASN A 153 0.17 12.97 -9.23
N SER A 154 0.32 12.01 -8.33
CA SER A 154 -0.53 11.90 -7.15
C SER A 154 0.25 11.53 -5.90
N LYS A 155 -0.30 11.93 -4.76
CA LYS A 155 0.11 11.54 -3.41
C LYS A 155 -1.16 11.19 -2.64
N TYR A 156 -1.23 9.96 -2.17
CA TYR A 156 -2.42 9.38 -1.53
C TYR A 156 -2.36 9.47 0.00
N PRO A 157 -3.50 9.36 0.70
CA PRO A 157 -3.56 9.39 2.18
C PRO A 157 -2.58 8.40 2.84
N ALA A 158 -2.47 7.19 2.30
CA ALA A 158 -1.53 6.16 2.77
C ALA A 158 -0.06 6.61 2.84
N PHE A 159 0.36 7.65 2.12
CA PHE A 159 1.70 8.22 2.31
C PHE A 159 1.89 8.75 3.75
N ASN A 160 0.84 9.29 4.35
CA ASN A 160 0.90 10.02 5.62
C ASN A 160 0.77 9.12 6.85
N ASP A 161 0.07 7.99 6.75
CA ASP A 161 -0.31 7.19 7.92
C ASP A 161 -0.20 5.66 7.76
N LEU A 162 0.05 5.11 6.57
CA LEU A 162 0.21 3.67 6.40
C LEU A 162 1.59 3.21 6.90
N PRO A 163 1.64 2.35 7.93
CA PRO A 163 2.90 1.80 8.41
C PRO A 163 3.51 0.83 7.39
N PHE A 164 4.84 0.77 7.33
CA PHE A 164 5.53 -0.08 6.34
C PHE A 164 6.92 -0.51 6.78
N SER A 165 7.39 -1.57 6.13
CA SER A 165 8.79 -2.03 6.21
C SER A 165 9.41 -2.30 4.84
N GLU A 166 8.60 -2.33 3.78
CA GLU A 166 9.03 -2.53 2.42
C GLU A 166 8.53 -1.40 1.51
N VAL A 167 9.36 -1.02 0.55
CA VAL A 167 9.02 -0.06 -0.51
C VAL A 167 9.21 -0.75 -1.84
N ARG A 168 8.20 -0.72 -2.69
CA ARG A 168 8.26 -1.19 -4.07
C ARG A 168 8.13 -0.02 -5.03
N ILE A 169 9.04 0.07 -5.99
CA ILE A 169 8.99 1.08 -7.04
C ILE A 169 9.00 0.40 -8.40
N TYR A 170 7.88 0.55 -9.11
CA TYR A 170 7.80 0.23 -10.52
C TYR A 170 8.18 1.47 -11.32
N MET A 171 9.22 1.38 -12.15
CA MET A 171 9.66 2.46 -13.01
C MET A 171 10.36 1.89 -14.24
N ASN A 172 10.11 2.48 -15.41
CA ASN A 172 10.71 2.05 -16.69
C ASN A 172 10.57 0.53 -16.95
N PHE A 173 9.37 -0.01 -16.71
CA PHE A 173 9.05 -1.43 -16.86
C PHE A 173 9.83 -2.39 -15.95
N VAL A 174 10.41 -1.87 -14.87
CA VAL A 174 11.20 -2.64 -13.93
C VAL A 174 10.63 -2.43 -12.53
N ASP A 175 10.34 -3.54 -11.86
CA ASP A 175 9.93 -3.56 -10.47
C ASP A 175 11.16 -3.77 -9.55
N ARG A 176 11.20 -3.02 -8.46
CA ARG A 176 12.25 -3.12 -7.43
C ARG A 176 11.64 -2.98 -6.04
N THR A 177 11.91 -3.98 -5.20
CA THR A 177 11.54 -3.99 -3.79
C THR A 177 12.76 -3.71 -2.92
N PHE A 178 12.56 -2.85 -1.92
CA PHE A 178 13.55 -2.46 -0.93
C PHE A 178 12.98 -2.68 0.46
N THR A 179 13.59 -3.59 1.21
CA THR A 179 13.23 -3.91 2.60
C THR A 179 14.08 -3.09 3.56
N PHE A 180 13.46 -2.56 4.61
CA PHE A 180 14.12 -1.80 5.66
C PHE A 180 14.22 -2.64 6.94
N GLY A 181 15.34 -2.50 7.65
CA GLY A 181 15.53 -3.19 8.95
C GLY A 181 14.76 -2.56 10.10
N ALA A 182 14.01 -1.49 9.84
CA ALA A 182 13.18 -0.77 10.79
C ALA A 182 11.77 -0.65 10.23
N TYR A 183 10.79 -0.65 11.13
CA TYR A 183 9.38 -0.41 10.83
C TYR A 183 9.08 1.08 10.96
N PHE A 184 8.47 1.69 9.93
CA PHE A 184 8.10 3.09 9.93
C PHE A 184 6.60 3.23 10.15
N THR A 185 6.19 4.29 10.86
CA THR A 185 4.77 4.56 11.06
C THR A 185 4.11 5.13 9.79
N SER A 186 4.88 5.78 8.92
CA SER A 186 4.43 6.23 7.60
C SER A 186 5.58 6.73 6.73
N MET A 187 5.33 6.88 5.42
CA MET A 187 6.32 7.45 4.50
C MET A 187 6.63 8.90 4.86
N LEU A 188 5.62 9.68 5.27
CA LEU A 188 5.82 11.05 5.75
C LEU A 188 6.78 11.10 6.95
N GLN A 189 6.61 10.23 7.93
CA GLN A 189 7.51 10.17 9.09
C GLN A 189 8.93 9.78 8.67
N ALA A 190 9.06 8.80 7.76
CA ALA A 190 10.34 8.34 7.25
C ALA A 190 11.13 9.44 6.49
N GLN A 191 10.45 10.42 5.89
CA GLN A 191 11.10 11.57 5.25
C GLN A 191 11.86 12.46 6.25
N TYR A 192 11.40 12.57 7.51
CA TYR A 192 12.07 13.36 8.54
C TYR A 192 13.26 12.66 9.17
N SER A 193 13.15 11.36 9.44
CA SER A 193 14.25 10.60 10.03
C SER A 193 15.36 10.28 9.02
N GLY A 194 14.99 10.21 7.75
CA GLY A 194 15.80 9.54 6.73
C GLY A 194 15.87 8.03 7.00
N ALA A 195 16.09 7.23 5.96
CA ALA A 195 16.22 5.78 6.11
C ALA A 195 17.05 5.18 4.99
N TYR A 196 17.52 3.94 5.22
CA TYR A 196 18.20 3.17 4.20
C TYR A 196 17.77 1.71 4.23
N SER A 197 17.59 1.15 3.03
CA SER A 197 17.28 -0.26 2.83
C SER A 197 18.41 -1.13 3.38
N THR A 198 18.06 -2.32 3.87
CA THR A 198 19.01 -3.36 4.27
C THR A 198 19.28 -4.38 3.17
N THR A 199 18.55 -4.31 2.05
CA THR A 199 18.68 -5.28 0.93
C THR A 199 20.04 -5.27 0.24
N GLU A 200 20.88 -4.26 0.47
CA GLU A 200 22.15 -4.10 -0.24
C GLU A 200 23.35 -3.90 0.69
N THR A 201 24.51 -4.36 0.21
CA THR A 201 25.81 -4.06 0.82
C THR A 201 26.59 -3.14 -0.13
N GLN A 202 27.22 -2.12 0.45
CA GLN A 202 27.73 -0.92 -0.24
C GLN A 202 28.67 -1.19 -1.45
N TYR A 203 28.69 -0.22 -2.39
CA TYR A 203 29.69 -0.03 -3.46
C TYR A 203 29.73 -1.11 -4.55
N GLN A 204 28.63 -1.29 -5.27
CA GLN A 204 28.62 -2.13 -6.47
C GLN A 204 28.68 -1.28 -7.75
N TYR A 205 29.48 -1.75 -8.70
CA TYR A 205 29.43 -1.29 -10.08
C TYR A 205 28.17 -1.88 -10.70
N PHE A 206 27.26 -1.04 -11.18
CA PHE A 206 26.00 -1.51 -11.75
C PHE A 206 25.74 -0.85 -13.10
N ASN A 207 25.78 -1.66 -14.15
CA ASN A 207 25.37 -1.31 -15.51
C ASN A 207 24.69 -2.54 -16.12
N PRO A 208 23.39 -2.48 -16.47
CA PRO A 208 22.51 -1.29 -16.51
C PRO A 208 22.11 -0.78 -15.11
N SER A 209 21.44 0.38 -15.02
CA SER A 209 20.96 0.95 -13.74
C SER A 209 19.82 0.14 -13.11
N TYR A 210 19.38 0.50 -11.89
CA TYR A 210 18.34 -0.25 -11.17
C TYR A 210 17.06 -0.41 -11.96
N TRP A 211 16.64 0.65 -12.64
CA TRP A 211 15.46 0.65 -13.49
C TRP A 211 15.82 0.64 -14.98
N ASN A 212 17.01 0.16 -15.37
CA ASN A 212 17.46 0.12 -16.76
C ASN A 212 17.36 1.48 -17.49
N LEU A 213 17.52 2.57 -16.76
CA LEU A 213 17.47 3.91 -17.34
C LEU A 213 18.76 4.18 -18.13
N PRO A 214 18.68 4.98 -19.21
CA PRO A 214 19.87 5.31 -19.98
C PRO A 214 20.93 5.95 -19.10
N ALA A 215 22.14 5.40 -19.16
CA ALA A 215 23.32 5.97 -18.53
C ALA A 215 24.22 6.54 -19.63
N ASN A 216 24.69 7.78 -19.49
CA ASN A 216 25.70 8.33 -20.39
C ASN A 216 27.13 7.82 -20.05
N GLY A 217 27.23 6.85 -19.15
CA GLY A 217 28.47 6.13 -18.84
C GLY A 217 29.35 6.75 -17.76
N HIS A 218 28.92 7.84 -17.12
CA HIS A 218 29.72 8.55 -16.12
C HIS A 218 29.53 7.96 -14.71
N GLU A 219 28.31 7.85 -14.16
CA GLU A 219 28.11 7.35 -12.79
C GLU A 219 27.65 5.90 -12.69
N ALA A 220 28.61 4.98 -12.73
CA ALA A 220 28.37 3.55 -12.59
C ALA A 220 28.32 3.04 -11.14
N TYR A 221 28.65 3.88 -10.16
CA TYR A 221 28.70 3.50 -8.75
C TYR A 221 27.56 4.14 -7.97
N HIS A 222 26.68 3.32 -7.40
CA HIS A 222 25.78 3.77 -6.33
C HIS A 222 26.57 3.96 -5.02
N CYS A 223 26.27 5.05 -4.31
CA CYS A 223 27.07 5.47 -3.17
C CYS A 223 26.73 4.77 -1.89
N ARG A 224 25.46 4.42 -1.73
CA ARG A 224 24.89 3.64 -0.62
C ARG A 224 23.64 2.95 -1.11
N ASN A 225 23.10 2.10 -0.24
CA ASN A 225 21.81 1.44 -0.40
C ASN A 225 20.72 2.44 -0.78
N PHE A 226 19.65 1.96 -1.40
CA PHE A 226 18.42 2.72 -1.58
C PHE A 226 18.01 3.40 -0.26
N GLY A 227 17.50 4.63 -0.32
CA GLY A 227 17.02 5.27 0.89
C GLY A 227 16.00 6.36 0.70
N ILE A 228 15.52 6.82 1.85
CA ILE A 228 14.49 7.82 2.03
C ILE A 228 15.18 9.11 2.47
N ASN A 229 14.84 10.22 1.80
CA ASN A 229 15.42 11.55 2.00
C ASN A 229 16.97 11.55 1.95
N ARG A 230 17.52 11.19 0.79
CA ARG A 230 18.96 11.04 0.56
C ARG A 230 19.64 12.36 0.21
N ASP A 231 20.26 12.98 1.21
CA ASP A 231 21.19 14.11 1.07
C ASP A 231 22.43 13.91 1.97
N PHE A 232 23.34 13.00 1.60
CA PHE A 232 24.50 12.68 2.45
C PHE A 232 25.63 13.71 2.38
N TYR A 233 25.84 14.31 1.20
CA TYR A 233 26.99 15.16 0.92
C TYR A 233 26.62 16.66 0.93
N GLY A 234 25.36 17.01 1.18
CA GLY A 234 24.86 18.40 1.10
C GLY A 234 24.99 19.01 -0.30
N SER A 235 25.36 18.20 -1.28
CA SER A 235 25.72 18.61 -2.63
C SER A 235 25.69 17.42 -3.60
N GLY A 236 25.39 17.70 -4.87
CA GLY A 236 25.29 16.74 -5.96
C GLY A 236 23.86 16.28 -6.22
N GLY A 237 23.71 15.03 -6.71
CA GLY A 237 22.43 14.40 -6.96
C GLY A 237 21.81 13.86 -5.67
N ILE A 238 20.64 14.35 -5.30
CA ILE A 238 19.88 13.96 -4.11
C ILE A 238 18.48 13.45 -4.49
N ALA A 239 17.92 12.56 -3.67
CA ALA A 239 16.66 11.88 -3.96
C ALA A 239 15.78 11.75 -2.71
N ARG A 240 14.46 11.89 -2.87
CA ARG A 240 13.49 11.62 -1.78
C ARG A 240 13.29 10.13 -1.57
N LEU A 241 13.27 9.37 -2.66
CA LEU A 241 13.27 7.91 -2.67
C LEU A 241 14.23 7.47 -3.76
N GLY A 242 15.41 6.97 -3.42
CA GLY A 242 16.35 6.59 -4.46
C GLY A 242 17.80 6.41 -4.04
N PHE A 243 18.65 6.49 -5.06
CA PHE A 243 20.09 6.36 -4.97
C PHE A 243 20.79 7.68 -5.29
N GLN A 244 21.91 7.91 -4.62
CA GLN A 244 22.94 8.84 -5.09
C GLN A 244 24.02 8.02 -5.82
N MET A 245 24.50 8.52 -6.93
CA MET A 245 25.48 7.85 -7.79
C MET A 245 26.65 8.76 -8.14
N SER A 246 27.82 8.15 -8.32
CA SER A 246 29.09 8.81 -8.59
C SER A 246 29.86 8.11 -9.71
N GLN A 247 30.64 8.90 -10.44
CA GLN A 247 31.66 8.41 -11.38
C GLN A 247 32.94 7.94 -10.70
N GLU A 248 33.15 8.39 -9.46
CA GLU A 248 34.30 8.06 -8.65
C GLU A 248 33.98 6.88 -7.74
N GLN A 249 34.85 5.86 -7.76
CA GLN A 249 34.86 4.81 -6.75
C GLN A 249 34.94 5.48 -5.36
N TYR A 250 34.09 5.07 -4.42
CA TYR A 250 33.88 5.66 -3.07
C TYR A 250 33.01 6.92 -2.98
N CYS A 251 32.43 7.38 -4.07
CA CYS A 251 31.50 8.52 -4.04
C CYS A 251 32.08 9.82 -3.46
N GLY A 252 33.26 10.19 -3.93
CA GLY A 252 33.85 11.50 -3.64
C GLY A 252 33.01 12.65 -4.21
N HIS A 253 32.27 12.41 -5.30
CA HIS A 253 31.46 13.43 -5.96
C HIS A 253 30.18 12.83 -6.59
N PRO A 254 29.11 12.61 -5.81
CA PRO A 254 27.87 12.04 -6.33
C PRO A 254 27.07 13.06 -7.15
N GLY A 255 27.33 13.14 -8.45
CA GLY A 255 26.69 14.10 -9.35
C GLY A 255 25.27 13.72 -9.80
N THR A 256 24.88 12.46 -9.62
CA THR A 256 23.68 11.89 -10.24
C THR A 256 22.80 11.21 -9.21
N SER A 257 21.49 11.25 -9.43
CA SER A 257 20.51 10.54 -8.61
C SER A 257 19.51 9.78 -9.48
N GLU A 258 18.96 8.69 -8.94
CA GLU A 258 17.95 7.88 -9.62
C GLU A 258 16.89 7.43 -8.62
N GLY A 259 15.63 7.58 -9.01
CA GLY A 259 14.48 7.32 -8.13
C GLY A 259 13.37 8.35 -8.32
N VAL A 260 12.72 8.75 -7.22
CA VAL A 260 11.60 9.70 -7.17
C VAL A 260 11.97 10.91 -6.29
N GLY A 261 11.56 12.10 -6.72
CA GLY A 261 11.84 13.38 -6.08
C GLY A 261 13.32 13.72 -6.08
N LEU A 262 13.84 14.11 -7.24
CA LEU A 262 15.25 14.30 -7.48
C LEU A 262 15.64 15.77 -7.59
N LYS A 263 16.88 16.08 -7.20
CA LYS A 263 17.52 17.39 -7.39
C LYS A 263 19.02 17.25 -7.62
N GLU A 264 19.56 18.06 -8.51
CA GLU A 264 21.01 18.30 -8.64
C GLU A 264 21.33 19.66 -8.04
N THR A 265 22.14 19.71 -6.99
CA THR A 265 22.31 20.97 -6.25
C THR A 265 23.20 21.99 -6.95
N ASN A 266 24.09 21.59 -7.87
CA ASN A 266 25.06 22.52 -8.46
C ASN A 266 24.45 23.38 -9.58
N ASN A 267 23.58 22.80 -10.41
CA ASN A 267 22.92 23.47 -11.52
C ASN A 267 21.42 23.71 -11.28
N LEU A 268 20.89 23.23 -10.15
CA LEU A 268 19.47 23.31 -9.79
C LEU A 268 18.58 22.62 -10.83
N ASP A 269 19.01 21.43 -11.26
CA ASP A 269 18.17 20.55 -12.06
C ASP A 269 17.24 19.75 -11.15
N PHE A 270 16.04 19.44 -11.65
CA PHE A 270 14.99 18.77 -10.91
C PHE A 270 14.31 17.72 -11.77
N LEU A 271 13.88 16.63 -11.12
CA LEU A 271 13.11 15.59 -11.78
C LEU A 271 12.09 15.00 -10.80
N ASN A 272 10.85 14.84 -11.23
CA ASN A 272 9.84 14.15 -10.41
C ASN A 272 10.22 12.67 -10.22
N SER A 273 10.70 12.00 -11.26
CA SER A 273 11.20 10.62 -11.19
C SER A 273 12.05 10.26 -12.41
N GLY A 274 12.92 9.26 -12.27
CA GLY A 274 13.79 8.77 -13.33
C GLY A 274 15.26 8.86 -12.93
N ARG A 275 16.11 9.31 -13.85
CA ARG A 275 17.55 9.53 -13.63
C ARG A 275 17.89 10.98 -13.91
N LEU A 276 18.35 11.66 -12.87
CA LEU A 276 18.83 13.04 -12.93
C LEU A 276 20.37 13.00 -12.95
N GLN A 277 20.96 13.58 -13.98
CA GLN A 277 22.39 13.53 -14.28
C GLN A 277 23.11 14.83 -13.91
N TRP A 278 24.42 14.74 -13.75
CA TRP A 278 25.26 15.88 -13.43
C TRP A 278 25.39 16.86 -14.60
N ALA A 279 25.27 18.16 -14.33
CA ALA A 279 25.70 19.31 -15.14
C ALA A 279 25.72 19.14 -16.68
N ASN A 280 24.73 19.71 -17.37
CA ASN A 280 24.59 19.72 -18.84
C ASN A 280 24.40 18.33 -19.50
N GLU A 281 24.36 17.25 -18.71
CA GLU A 281 23.95 15.94 -19.21
C GLU A 281 22.41 15.84 -19.31
N THR A 282 21.95 14.97 -20.20
CA THR A 282 20.51 14.79 -20.46
C THR A 282 19.83 14.09 -19.29
N ASN A 283 18.89 14.74 -18.62
CA ASN A 283 18.04 14.07 -17.63
C ASN A 283 17.03 13.12 -18.30
N TYR A 284 16.74 12.00 -17.65
CA TYR A 284 15.82 10.98 -18.17
C TYR A 284 14.62 10.82 -17.23
N PHE A 285 13.51 11.45 -17.59
CA PHE A 285 12.23 11.21 -16.93
C PHE A 285 11.72 9.79 -17.23
N ALA A 286 11.20 9.14 -16.20
CA ALA A 286 10.40 7.93 -16.35
C ALA A 286 9.23 7.96 -15.37
N GLN A 287 8.07 7.48 -15.80
CA GLN A 287 6.94 7.33 -14.91
C GLN A 287 7.27 6.33 -13.79
N ALA A 288 6.79 6.61 -12.59
CA ALA A 288 7.07 5.80 -11.42
C ALA A 288 5.83 5.65 -10.52
N TRP A 289 5.67 4.46 -9.96
CA TRP A 289 4.62 4.13 -8.99
C TRP A 289 5.29 3.60 -7.74
N VAL A 290 4.97 4.19 -6.60
CA VAL A 290 5.57 3.88 -5.31
C VAL A 290 4.51 3.22 -4.45
N TYR A 291 4.82 2.00 -4.02
CA TYR A 291 3.98 1.21 -3.14
C TYR A 291 4.70 0.89 -1.84
N VAL A 292 3.94 0.61 -0.78
CA VAL A 292 4.46 0.16 0.51
C VAL A 292 3.61 -0.97 1.09
N ARG A 293 4.24 -1.73 1.99
CA ARG A 293 3.62 -2.69 2.91
C ARG A 293 4.54 -2.97 4.10
#